data_AF-A0A2R4M4N3-F1
#
_entry.id   AF-A0A2R4M4N3-F1
#
_cell.length_a   1.000
_cell.length_b   1.000
_cell.length_c   1.000
_cell.angle_alpha   90.00
_cell.angle_beta   90.00
_cell.angle_gamma   90.00
#
_symmetry.space_group_name_H-M   'P 1'
#
loop_
_entity.id
_entity.type
_entity.pdbx_description
1 polymer ?
#
loop_
_entity_poly.entity_id
_entity_poly.type
_entity_poly.pdbx_seq_one_letter_code
_entity_poly.pdbx_strand_id
1 'polypeptide(L)'
;MPFISEDFKERLKRESPTPPDESEEFTRVTGHIVLVIIVFTAVASYVATGFFSVQLEVMSTRLASLVPLLRPRITFLAAVDPSFPIQYAAGVLSFVLVQPIGIALFARAYWRTVVKKRLCRPVGPVTPITMLLGASLLLFFVWSTFGTVPSRWDPRYPGMVRIFFPPIFQILASLVSSLSAFLSFAILVGFLKFLFLRRGHK
;
A
#
# COMPACT_ATOMS: atom_id res chain seq x y z
N MET A 1 14.51 -9.06 -23.79
CA MET A 1 14.57 -8.29 -22.53
C MET A 1 16.01 -8.36 -22.05
N PRO A 2 16.74 -7.24 -21.93
CA PRO A 2 18.11 -7.28 -21.43
C PRO A 2 18.07 -7.70 -19.95
N PHE A 3 18.77 -8.79 -19.62
CA PHE A 3 18.99 -9.21 -18.24
C PHE A 3 19.81 -8.11 -17.55
N ILE A 4 19.26 -7.56 -16.47
CA ILE A 4 19.99 -6.68 -15.58
C ILE A 4 21.20 -7.46 -15.05
N SER A 5 22.43 -7.02 -15.35
CA SER A 5 23.64 -7.69 -14.89
C SER A 5 23.72 -7.70 -13.36
N GLU A 6 24.28 -8.76 -12.76
CA GLU A 6 24.47 -8.83 -11.30
C GLU A 6 25.31 -7.65 -10.78
N ASP A 7 26.33 -7.23 -11.54
CA ASP A 7 27.10 -6.01 -11.27
C ASP A 7 26.23 -4.76 -11.13
N PHE A 8 25.19 -4.63 -11.97
CA PHE A 8 24.27 -3.50 -11.87
C PHE A 8 23.42 -3.58 -10.60
N LYS A 9 22.95 -4.77 -10.21
CA LYS A 9 22.18 -4.97 -8.98
C LYS A 9 23.02 -4.66 -7.74
N GLU A 10 24.27 -5.10 -7.71
CA GLU A 10 25.18 -4.83 -6.59
C GLU A 10 25.48 -3.33 -6.46
N ARG A 11 25.75 -2.64 -7.58
CA ARG A 11 25.91 -1.18 -7.58
C ARG A 11 24.66 -0.48 -7.06
N LEU A 12 23.47 -0.90 -7.52
CA LEU A 12 22.20 -0.29 -7.11
C LEU A 12 21.91 -0.51 -5.62
N LYS A 13 22.19 -1.70 -5.07
CA LYS A 13 22.08 -2.02 -3.64
C LYS A 13 23.02 -1.17 -2.78
N ARG A 14 24.24 -0.94 -3.27
CA ARG A 14 25.24 -0.13 -2.57
C ARG A 14 24.85 1.36 -2.54
N GLU A 15 24.33 1.87 -3.65
CA GLU A 15 23.99 3.29 -3.80
C GLU A 15 22.60 3.64 -3.28
N SER A 16 21.66 2.70 -3.22
CA SER A 16 20.29 2.96 -2.76
C SER A 16 19.80 1.89 -1.78
N PRO A 17 20.46 1.75 -0.62
CA PRO A 17 20.10 0.72 0.35
C PRO A 17 18.66 0.93 0.82
N THR A 18 17.80 -0.07 0.59
CA THR A 18 16.44 -0.04 1.12
C THR A 18 16.46 -0.37 2.62
N PRO A 19 15.47 0.07 3.42
CA PRO A 19 15.47 -0.22 4.85
C PRO A 19 15.65 -1.71 5.23
N PRO A 20 15.05 -2.69 4.51
CA PRO A 20 15.31 -4.12 4.72
C PRO A 20 16.79 -4.52 4.59
N ASP A 21 17.51 -3.94 3.62
CA ASP A 21 18.89 -4.33 3.31
C ASP A 21 19.91 -3.90 4.39
N GLU A 22 19.48 -3.10 5.38
CA GLU A 22 20.36 -2.54 6.42
C GLU A 22 20.50 -3.45 7.63
N SER A 23 19.53 -4.35 7.87
CA SER A 23 19.57 -5.28 9.00
C SER A 23 18.67 -6.49 8.76
N GLU A 24 19.21 -7.70 8.97
CA GLU A 24 18.44 -8.94 8.95
C GLU A 24 17.30 -8.95 9.98
N GLU A 25 17.54 -8.34 11.15
CA GLU A 25 16.54 -8.23 12.20
C GLU A 25 15.38 -7.34 11.76
N PHE A 26 15.67 -6.22 11.09
CA PHE A 26 14.62 -5.38 10.51
C PHE A 26 13.84 -6.11 9.42
N THR A 27 14.51 -6.87 8.55
CA THR A 27 13.85 -7.69 7.52
C THR A 27 12.89 -8.70 8.14
N ARG A 28 13.32 -9.42 9.19
CA ARG A 28 12.47 -10.39 9.89
C ARG A 28 11.25 -9.73 10.54
N VAL A 29 11.44 -8.61 11.23
CA VAL A 29 10.35 -7.87 11.88
C VAL A 29 9.39 -7.28 10.82
N THR A 30 9.91 -6.81 9.70
CA THR A 30 9.12 -6.28 8.58
C THR A 30 8.13 -7.33 8.05
N GLY A 31 8.57 -8.58 7.88
CA GLY A 31 7.68 -9.67 7.45
C GLY A 31 6.49 -9.89 8.39
N HIS A 32 6.72 -9.80 9.71
CA HIS A 32 5.66 -9.92 10.70
C HIS A 32 4.72 -8.71 10.69
N ILE A 33 5.26 -7.49 10.57
CA ILE A 33 4.45 -6.27 10.47
C ILE A 33 3.56 -6.32 9.23
N VAL A 34 4.10 -6.72 8.08
CA VAL A 34 3.34 -6.91 6.84
C VAL A 34 2.18 -7.88 7.05
N LEU A 35 2.44 -9.04 7.64
CA LEU A 35 1.40 -10.03 7.93
C LEU A 35 0.31 -9.47 8.86
N VAL A 36 0.72 -8.78 9.94
CA VAL A 36 -0.22 -8.16 10.89
C VAL A 36 -1.08 -7.11 10.20
N ILE A 37 -0.50 -6.27 9.35
CA ILE A 37 -1.26 -5.25 8.59
C ILE A 37 -2.28 -5.91 7.67
N ILE A 38 -1.88 -6.96 6.92
CA ILE A 38 -2.79 -7.69 6.02
C ILE A 38 -3.98 -8.25 6.80
N VAL A 39 -3.71 -8.99 7.89
CA VAL A 39 -4.75 -9.61 8.71
C VAL A 39 -5.64 -8.55 9.35
N PHE A 40 -5.06 -7.52 9.97
CA PHE A 40 -5.81 -6.46 10.62
C PHE A 40 -6.70 -5.70 9.66
N THR A 41 -6.19 -5.33 8.47
CA THR A 41 -6.97 -4.61 7.46
C THR A 41 -8.13 -5.47 6.96
N ALA A 42 -7.89 -6.76 6.68
CA ALA A 42 -8.94 -7.66 6.24
C ALA A 42 -10.03 -7.81 7.31
N VAL A 43 -9.64 -8.07 8.56
CA VAL A 43 -10.58 -8.21 9.69
C VAL A 43 -11.35 -6.91 9.93
N ALA A 44 -10.66 -5.77 9.96
CA ALA A 44 -11.29 -4.45 10.13
C ALA A 44 -12.32 -4.18 9.03
N SER A 45 -12.01 -4.48 7.77
CA SER A 45 -12.96 -4.35 6.66
C SER A 45 -14.19 -5.25 6.81
N TYR A 46 -14.01 -6.51 7.21
CA TYR A 46 -15.13 -7.44 7.41
C TYR A 46 -16.01 -7.04 8.60
N VAL A 47 -15.39 -6.70 9.73
CA VAL A 47 -16.10 -6.19 10.92
C VAL A 47 -16.84 -4.89 10.57
N ALA A 48 -16.19 -3.98 9.84
CA ALA A 48 -16.81 -2.74 9.39
C ALA A 48 -18.08 -3.01 8.57
N THR A 49 -17.97 -3.92 7.61
CA THR A 49 -19.09 -4.33 6.74
C THR A 49 -20.25 -4.93 7.54
N GLY A 50 -19.96 -5.78 8.52
CA GLY A 50 -20.97 -6.48 9.32
C GLY A 50 -21.70 -5.60 10.33
N PHE A 51 -20.97 -4.69 11.00
CA PHE A 51 -21.51 -3.93 12.14
C PHE A 51 -21.91 -2.48 11.78
N PHE A 52 -21.37 -1.92 10.70
CA PHE A 52 -21.57 -0.51 10.33
C PHE A 52 -22.13 -0.34 8.91
N SER A 53 -22.90 -1.31 8.42
CA SER A 53 -23.43 -1.35 7.04
C SER A 53 -24.20 -0.08 6.65
N VAL A 54 -25.06 0.42 7.54
CA VAL A 54 -25.86 1.65 7.34
C VAL A 54 -24.97 2.89 7.21
N GLN A 55 -23.96 3.03 8.08
CA GLN A 55 -23.03 4.15 8.04
C GLN A 55 -22.13 4.07 6.81
N LEU A 56 -21.74 2.86 6.40
CA LEU A 56 -20.92 2.62 5.22
C LEU A 56 -21.67 2.89 3.91
N GLU A 57 -22.98 2.66 3.87
CA GLU A 57 -23.82 3.04 2.74
C GLU A 57 -23.79 4.56 2.52
N VAL A 58 -24.04 5.33 3.59
CA VAL A 58 -23.90 6.80 3.58
C VAL A 58 -22.48 7.20 3.21
N MET A 59 -21.47 6.50 3.72
CA MET A 59 -20.08 6.81 3.41
C MET A 59 -19.74 6.53 1.93
N SER A 60 -20.30 5.50 1.32
CA SER A 60 -20.07 5.18 -0.10
C SER A 60 -20.55 6.31 -1.02
N THR A 61 -21.73 6.89 -0.72
CA THR A 61 -22.26 8.04 -1.46
C THR A 61 -21.40 9.29 -1.26
N ARG A 62 -20.94 9.53 -0.03
CA ARG A 62 -20.01 10.63 0.27
C ARG A 62 -18.66 10.44 -0.40
N LEU A 63 -18.14 9.23 -0.46
CA LEU A 63 -16.87 8.91 -1.10
C LEU A 63 -16.91 9.28 -2.60
N ALA A 64 -18.02 9.01 -3.28
CA ALA A 64 -18.23 9.41 -4.68
C ALA A 64 -18.34 10.93 -4.89
N SER A 65 -18.59 11.71 -3.82
CA SER A 65 -18.61 13.18 -3.86
C SER A 65 -17.24 13.78 -3.52
N LEU A 66 -16.55 13.24 -2.51
CA LEU A 66 -15.24 13.71 -2.06
C LEU A 66 -14.11 13.30 -3.01
N VAL A 67 -14.22 12.13 -3.64
CA VAL A 67 -13.25 11.63 -4.61
C VAL A 67 -14.00 11.23 -5.87
N PRO A 68 -14.29 12.20 -6.78
CA PRO A 68 -15.07 11.95 -8.00
C PRO A 68 -14.48 10.84 -8.88
N LEU A 69 -13.16 10.64 -8.81
CA LEU A 69 -12.44 9.57 -9.50
C LEU A 69 -12.90 8.16 -9.14
N LEU A 70 -13.48 7.95 -7.94
CA LEU A 70 -13.99 6.64 -7.50
C LEU A 70 -15.44 6.40 -7.93
N ARG A 71 -16.15 7.44 -8.38
CA ARG A 71 -17.56 7.35 -8.78
C ARG A 71 -17.82 6.25 -9.83
N PRO A 72 -17.04 6.12 -10.93
CA PRO A 72 -17.30 5.08 -11.93
C PRO A 72 -17.28 3.66 -11.35
N ARG A 73 -16.38 3.42 -10.38
CA ARG A 73 -16.27 2.13 -9.71
C ARG A 73 -17.44 1.88 -8.77
N ILE A 74 -17.83 2.87 -7.98
CA ILE A 74 -18.98 2.77 -7.07
C ILE A 74 -20.26 2.52 -7.87
N THR A 75 -20.48 3.24 -8.97
CA THR A 75 -21.67 3.05 -9.83
C THR A 75 -21.68 1.69 -10.50
N PHE A 76 -20.53 1.20 -10.97
CA PHE A 76 -20.42 -0.13 -11.54
C PHE A 76 -20.76 -1.22 -10.50
N LEU A 77 -20.21 -1.11 -9.29
CA LEU A 77 -20.46 -2.07 -8.22
C LEU A 77 -21.92 -2.10 -7.79
N ALA A 78 -22.55 -0.92 -7.66
CA ALA A 78 -23.97 -0.80 -7.34
C ALA A 78 -24.87 -1.46 -8.41
N ALA A 79 -24.47 -1.40 -9.69
CA ALA A 79 -25.21 -2.04 -10.79
C ALA A 79 -25.11 -3.57 -10.77
N VAL A 80 -24.04 -4.14 -10.19
CA VAL A 80 -23.84 -5.60 -10.08
C VAL A 80 -24.54 -6.17 -8.85
N ASP A 81 -24.35 -5.51 -7.70
CA ASP A 81 -24.98 -5.87 -6.43
C ASP A 81 -25.04 -4.65 -5.49
N PRO A 82 -26.22 -4.29 -4.93
CA PRO A 82 -26.37 -3.12 -4.08
C PRO A 82 -25.55 -3.21 -2.77
N SER A 83 -25.11 -4.40 -2.35
CA SER A 83 -24.26 -4.57 -1.16
C SER A 83 -22.77 -4.28 -1.42
N PHE A 84 -22.32 -4.26 -2.68
CA PHE A 84 -20.90 -4.11 -3.03
C PHE A 84 -20.32 -2.73 -2.76
N PRO A 85 -21.03 -1.60 -2.98
CA PRO A 85 -20.57 -0.28 -2.57
C PRO A 85 -20.23 -0.18 -1.08
N ILE A 86 -20.97 -0.87 -0.21
CA ILE A 86 -20.74 -0.89 1.25
C ILE A 86 -19.39 -1.56 1.55
N GLN A 87 -19.13 -2.72 0.96
CA GLN A 87 -17.89 -3.46 1.13
C GLN A 87 -16.69 -2.70 0.53
N TYR A 88 -16.90 -2.06 -0.61
CA TYR A 88 -15.90 -1.20 -1.24
C TYR A 88 -15.52 -0.03 -0.33
N ALA A 89 -16.52 0.67 0.23
CA ALA A 89 -16.30 1.76 1.16
C ALA A 89 -15.55 1.29 2.43
N ALA A 90 -15.90 0.12 2.98
CA ALA A 90 -15.18 -0.47 4.10
C ALA A 90 -13.70 -0.74 3.78
N GLY A 91 -13.41 -1.25 2.58
CA GLY A 91 -12.05 -1.49 2.12
C GLY A 91 -11.24 -0.20 1.95
N VAL A 92 -11.84 0.84 1.36
CA VAL A 92 -11.21 2.16 1.20
C VAL A 92 -10.93 2.81 2.55
N LEU A 93 -11.90 2.79 3.48
CA LEU A 93 -11.71 3.36 4.82
C LEU A 93 -10.64 2.61 5.60
N SER A 94 -10.67 1.28 5.58
CA SER A 94 -9.66 0.46 6.26
C SER A 94 -8.27 0.75 5.70
N PHE A 95 -8.13 0.87 4.37
CA PHE A 95 -6.88 1.29 3.74
C PHE A 95 -6.40 2.64 4.29
N VAL A 96 -7.25 3.68 4.28
CA VAL A 96 -6.88 5.03 4.74
C VAL A 96 -6.49 5.05 6.22
N LEU A 97 -7.21 4.32 7.07
CA LEU A 97 -6.96 4.25 8.51
C LEU A 97 -5.70 3.47 8.85
N VAL A 98 -5.42 2.40 8.11
CA VAL A 98 -4.28 1.53 8.38
C VAL A 98 -2.96 2.16 7.93
N GLN A 99 -2.96 3.05 6.93
CA GLN A 99 -1.73 3.70 6.46
C GLN A 99 -0.89 4.36 7.57
N PRO A 100 -1.41 5.32 8.36
CA PRO A 100 -0.60 5.97 9.39
C PRO A 100 -0.12 4.99 10.46
N ILE A 101 -0.94 3.99 10.80
CA ILE A 101 -0.59 2.94 11.77
C ILE A 101 0.56 2.09 11.24
N GLY A 102 0.46 1.62 10.00
CA GLY A 102 1.49 0.80 9.35
C GLY A 102 2.82 1.53 9.25
N ILE A 103 2.80 2.80 8.80
CA ILE A 103 4.00 3.65 8.74
C ILE A 103 4.63 3.81 10.13
N ALA A 104 3.82 4.06 11.18
CA ALA A 104 4.32 4.19 12.54
C ALA A 104 4.95 2.90 13.07
N LEU A 105 4.37 1.73 12.77
CA LEU A 105 4.93 0.43 13.13
C LEU A 105 6.28 0.18 12.46
N PHE A 106 6.39 0.44 11.16
CA PHE A 106 7.66 0.32 10.44
C PHE A 106 8.70 1.31 10.97
N ALA A 107 8.33 2.57 11.21
CA ALA A 107 9.22 3.58 11.76
C ALA A 107 9.75 3.19 13.15
N ARG A 108 8.88 2.69 14.02
CA ARG A 108 9.29 2.19 15.34
C ARG A 108 10.22 0.99 15.25
N ALA A 109 9.93 0.03 14.37
CA ALA A 109 10.78 -1.13 14.15
C ALA A 109 12.17 -0.69 13.64
N TYR A 110 12.19 0.15 12.60
CA TYR A 110 13.40 0.66 12.00
C TYR A 110 14.27 1.45 12.98
N TRP A 111 13.65 2.29 13.82
CA TRP A 111 14.35 3.00 14.88
C TRP A 111 15.06 2.03 15.83
N ARG A 112 14.39 0.96 16.26
CA ARG A 112 14.92 -0.02 17.22
C ARG A 112 16.01 -0.91 16.65
N THR A 113 15.86 -1.36 15.41
CA THR A 113 16.73 -2.37 14.80
C THR A 113 17.86 -1.77 13.98
N VAL A 114 17.69 -0.58 13.40
CA VAL A 114 18.68 0.05 12.51
C VAL A 114 19.24 1.33 13.13
N VAL A 115 18.39 2.32 13.42
CA VAL A 115 18.87 3.66 13.81
C VAL A 115 19.58 3.65 15.17
N LYS A 116 18.97 3.04 16.19
CA LYS A 116 19.56 2.91 17.54
C LYS A 116 20.89 2.15 17.52
N LYS A 117 21.03 1.19 16.59
CA LYS A 117 22.24 0.37 16.42
C LYS A 117 23.27 1.00 15.47
N ARG A 118 22.99 2.20 14.94
CA ARG A 118 23.86 2.93 13.98
C ARG A 118 24.19 2.12 12.71
N LEU A 119 23.26 1.28 12.27
CA LEU A 119 23.40 0.47 11.04
C LEU A 119 22.90 1.19 9.78
N CYS A 120 22.47 2.45 9.93
CA CYS A 120 21.93 3.26 8.84
C CYS A 120 23.02 3.54 7.80
N ARG A 121 22.77 3.18 6.54
CA ARG A 121 23.68 3.40 5.42
C ARG A 121 23.32 4.69 4.67
N PRO A 122 24.32 5.45 4.19
CA PRO A 122 24.08 6.63 3.38
C PRO A 122 23.45 6.24 2.04
N VAL A 123 22.73 7.18 1.46
CA VAL A 123 22.06 7.04 0.16
C VAL A 123 22.78 7.87 -0.89
N GLY A 124 22.88 7.32 -2.10
CA GLY A 124 23.55 7.88 -3.26
C GLY A 124 22.63 8.71 -4.16
N PRO A 125 23.16 9.23 -5.28
CA PRO A 125 22.43 10.08 -6.21
C PRO A 125 21.30 9.37 -6.97
N VAL A 126 21.30 8.03 -6.99
CA VAL A 126 20.27 7.21 -7.67
C VAL A 126 19.01 7.07 -6.80
N THR A 127 19.08 7.35 -5.51
CA THR A 127 17.97 7.18 -4.55
C THR A 127 16.71 8.00 -4.89
N PRO A 128 16.78 9.28 -5.31
CA PRO A 128 15.58 10.01 -5.75
C PRO A 128 14.88 9.34 -6.93
N ILE A 129 15.64 8.76 -7.87
CA ILE A 129 15.09 8.08 -9.05
C ILE A 129 14.36 6.80 -8.62
N THR A 130 14.98 5.97 -7.76
CA THR A 130 14.35 4.75 -7.27
C THR A 130 13.13 5.04 -6.39
N MET A 131 13.15 6.12 -5.62
CA MET A 131 11.99 6.59 -4.86
C MET A 131 10.84 7.04 -5.77
N LEU A 132 11.11 7.81 -6.82
CA LEU A 132 10.10 8.24 -7.79
C LEU A 132 9.48 7.05 -8.55
N LEU A 133 10.30 6.06 -8.90
CA LEU A 133 9.83 4.83 -9.52
C LEU A 133 8.96 4.01 -8.55
N GLY A 134 9.40 3.89 -7.29
CA GLY A 134 8.61 3.25 -6.23
C GLY A 134 7.28 3.95 -5.97
N ALA A 135 7.27 5.29 -5.94
CA ALA A 135 6.06 6.08 -5.80
C ALA A 135 5.11 5.91 -7.00
N SER A 136 5.63 5.90 -8.23
CA SER A 136 4.85 5.66 -9.44
C SER A 136 4.19 4.28 -9.43
N LEU A 137 4.96 3.24 -9.08
CA LEU A 137 4.44 1.87 -8.93
C LEU A 137 3.37 1.79 -7.85
N LEU A 138 3.61 2.43 -6.71
CA LEU A 138 2.65 2.50 -5.61
C LEU A 138 1.32 3.12 -6.06
N LEU A 139 1.38 4.29 -6.72
CA LEU A 139 0.21 4.96 -7.26
C LEU A 139 -0.52 4.09 -8.27
N PHE A 140 0.20 3.39 -9.14
CA PHE A 140 -0.39 2.45 -10.09
C PHE A 140 -1.12 1.29 -9.40
N PHE A 141 -0.54 0.69 -8.35
CA PHE A 141 -1.20 -0.40 -7.61
C PHE A 141 -2.44 0.09 -6.86
N VAL A 142 -2.36 1.23 -6.18
CA VAL A 142 -3.50 1.84 -5.48
C VAL A 142 -4.60 2.18 -6.49
N TRP A 143 -4.25 2.80 -7.61
CA TRP A 143 -5.21 3.14 -8.65
C TRP A 143 -5.86 1.90 -9.27
N SER A 144 -5.07 0.87 -9.59
CA SER A 144 -5.60 -0.40 -10.13
C SER A 144 -6.50 -1.13 -9.13
N THR A 145 -6.23 -0.99 -7.83
CA THR A 145 -6.99 -1.68 -6.79
C THR A 145 -8.28 -0.96 -6.45
N PHE A 146 -8.27 0.37 -6.40
CA PHE A 146 -9.42 1.16 -5.94
C PHE A 146 -10.12 1.95 -7.04
N GLY A 147 -9.41 2.40 -8.07
CA GLY A 147 -9.93 3.33 -9.07
C GLY A 147 -10.41 2.68 -10.37
N THR A 148 -9.76 1.61 -10.84
CA THR A 148 -10.08 1.04 -12.17
C THR A 148 -11.33 0.16 -12.15
N VAL A 149 -12.18 0.29 -13.16
CA VAL A 149 -13.23 -0.68 -13.47
C VAL A 149 -12.72 -1.55 -14.60
N PRO A 150 -12.60 -2.88 -14.44
CA PRO A 150 -12.14 -3.75 -15.51
C PRO A 150 -13.06 -3.65 -16.72
N SER A 151 -12.54 -3.25 -17.88
CA SER A 151 -13.32 -3.06 -19.11
C SER A 151 -13.99 -4.35 -19.63
N ARG A 152 -13.53 -5.51 -19.16
CA ARG A 152 -14.07 -6.83 -19.49
C ARG A 152 -15.23 -7.27 -18.60
N TRP A 153 -15.55 -6.53 -17.54
CA TRP A 153 -16.63 -6.89 -16.65
C TRP A 153 -17.92 -6.23 -17.15
N ASP A 154 -18.81 -7.05 -17.70
CA ASP A 154 -20.15 -6.62 -18.10
C ASP A 154 -21.11 -6.77 -16.90
N PRO A 155 -21.78 -5.69 -16.45
CA PRO A 155 -22.79 -5.77 -15.40
C PRO A 155 -23.91 -6.77 -15.69
N ARG A 156 -24.17 -7.07 -16.97
CA ARG A 156 -25.18 -8.04 -17.42
C ARG A 156 -24.81 -9.49 -17.08
N TYR A 157 -23.54 -9.79 -16.83
CA TYR A 157 -23.05 -11.12 -16.45
C TYR A 157 -22.40 -11.07 -15.05
N PRO A 158 -23.19 -10.84 -13.98
CA PRO A 158 -22.69 -10.52 -12.65
C PRO A 158 -21.96 -11.69 -11.96
N GLY A 159 -22.13 -12.93 -12.44
CA GLY A 159 -21.57 -14.14 -11.81
C GLY A 159 -20.07 -14.09 -11.58
N MET A 160 -19.29 -13.60 -12.55
CA MET A 160 -17.83 -13.46 -12.38
C MET A 160 -17.49 -12.36 -11.35
N VAL A 161 -18.15 -11.20 -11.45
CA VAL A 161 -17.89 -10.08 -10.54
C VAL A 161 -18.25 -10.45 -9.10
N ARG A 162 -19.31 -11.21 -8.87
CA ARG A 162 -19.73 -11.64 -7.53
C ARG A 162 -18.76 -12.60 -6.85
N ILE A 163 -18.05 -13.43 -7.61
CA ILE A 163 -17.04 -14.36 -7.08
C ILE A 163 -15.72 -13.62 -6.80
N PHE A 164 -15.36 -12.67 -7.68
CA PHE A 164 -14.08 -11.94 -7.58
C PHE A 164 -14.14 -10.68 -6.71
N PHE A 165 -15.33 -10.19 -6.34
CA PHE A 165 -15.46 -8.99 -5.53
C PHE A 165 -15.39 -9.33 -4.02
N PRO A 166 -16.40 -9.86 -3.32
CA PRO A 166 -16.17 -10.56 -2.07
C PRO A 166 -15.80 -12.04 -2.31
N PRO A 167 -14.76 -12.61 -1.67
CA PRO A 167 -13.86 -12.06 -0.64
C PRO A 167 -12.55 -11.45 -1.18
N ILE A 168 -12.27 -11.62 -2.48
CA ILE A 168 -10.96 -11.38 -3.08
C ILE A 168 -10.56 -9.90 -3.04
N PHE A 169 -11.50 -8.98 -3.19
CA PHE A 169 -11.25 -7.53 -3.11
C PHE A 169 -10.67 -7.13 -1.76
N GLN A 170 -11.19 -7.64 -0.64
CA GLN A 170 -10.70 -7.27 0.69
C GLN A 170 -9.28 -7.77 0.94
N ILE A 171 -8.95 -8.97 0.44
CA ILE A 171 -7.59 -9.53 0.52
C ILE A 171 -6.64 -8.71 -0.37
N LEU A 172 -7.05 -8.36 -1.59
CA LEU A 172 -6.24 -7.52 -2.46
C LEU A 172 -6.03 -6.12 -1.87
N ALA A 173 -7.08 -5.51 -1.32
CA ALA A 173 -7.01 -4.22 -0.67
C ALA A 173 -6.09 -4.25 0.56
N SER A 174 -6.10 -5.32 1.36
CA SER A 174 -5.22 -5.47 2.52
C SER A 174 -3.75 -5.69 2.12
N LEU A 175 -3.49 -6.48 1.08
CA LEU A 175 -2.15 -6.63 0.48
C LEU A 175 -1.61 -5.30 -0.01
N VAL A 176 -2.43 -4.56 -0.76
CA VAL A 176 -2.06 -3.23 -1.28
C VAL A 176 -1.88 -2.25 -0.14
N SER A 177 -2.68 -2.32 0.92
CA SER A 177 -2.53 -1.50 2.14
C SER A 177 -1.19 -1.75 2.83
N SER A 178 -0.77 -3.01 2.96
CA SER A 178 0.53 -3.33 3.55
C SER A 178 1.70 -2.88 2.68
N LEU A 179 1.63 -3.15 1.38
CA LEU A 179 2.66 -2.75 0.42
C LEU A 179 2.83 -1.23 0.40
N SER A 180 1.71 -0.51 0.38
CA SER A 180 1.68 0.95 0.40
C SER A 180 2.25 1.53 1.70
N ALA A 181 1.87 1.00 2.86
CA ALA A 181 2.42 1.46 4.13
C ALA A 181 3.94 1.28 4.18
N PHE A 182 4.44 0.13 3.73
CA PHE A 182 5.86 -0.15 3.67
C PHE A 182 6.59 0.76 2.66
N LEU A 183 6.07 0.92 1.44
CA LEU A 183 6.67 1.78 0.42
C LEU A 183 6.67 3.25 0.83
N SER A 184 5.57 3.75 1.40
CA SER A 184 5.49 5.12 1.93
C SER A 184 6.51 5.34 3.05
N PHE A 185 6.67 4.37 3.95
CA PHE A 185 7.72 4.40 4.96
C PHE A 185 9.12 4.41 4.33
N ALA A 186 9.40 3.52 3.37
CA ALA A 186 10.70 3.43 2.71
C ALA A 186 11.07 4.72 1.95
N ILE A 187 10.10 5.33 1.26
CA ILE A 187 10.24 6.64 0.60
C ILE A 187 10.54 7.71 1.63
N LEU A 188 9.80 7.77 2.75
CA LEU A 188 10.05 8.73 3.82
C LEU A 188 11.47 8.60 4.39
N VAL A 189 11.90 7.38 4.69
CA VAL A 189 13.27 7.11 5.18
C VAL A 189 14.32 7.49 4.14
N GLY A 190 14.12 7.11 2.88
CA GLY A 190 15.03 7.47 1.78
C GLY A 190 15.17 8.99 1.64
N PHE A 191 14.06 9.73 1.73
CA PHE A 191 14.06 11.19 1.70
C PHE A 191 14.84 11.79 2.87
N LEU A 192 14.57 11.32 4.10
CA LEU A 192 15.27 11.79 5.30
C LEU A 192 16.77 11.52 5.22
N LYS A 193 17.17 10.31 4.80
CA LYS A 193 18.59 9.97 4.59
C LYS A 193 19.23 10.89 3.55
N PHE A 194 18.54 11.16 2.44
CA PHE A 194 19.04 12.05 1.39
C PHE A 194 19.25 13.47 1.89
N LEU A 195 18.34 14.00 2.72
CA LEU A 195 18.45 15.34 3.28
C LEU A 195 19.56 15.46 4.34
N PHE A 196 19.63 14.51 5.27
CA PHE A 196 20.46 14.64 6.47
C PHE A 196 21.84 13.97 6.34
N LEU A 197 21.95 12.83 5.66
CA LEU A 197 23.22 12.08 5.57
C LEU A 197 24.09 12.50 4.36
N ARG A 198 23.50 13.09 3.32
CA ARG A 198 24.28 13.65 2.20
C ARG A 198 25.04 14.92 2.59
N ARG A 199 24.58 15.65 3.61
CA ARG A 199 25.23 16.88 4.11
C ARG A 199 26.41 16.62 5.04
N GLY A 200 26.57 15.41 5.58
CA GLY A 200 27.70 15.05 6.47
C GLY A 200 29.00 14.67 5.76
N HIS A 201 29.02 14.69 4.42
CA HIS A 201 30.19 14.41 3.57
C HIS A 201 30.69 15.69 2.88
N LYS A 202 30.75 16.80 3.62
CA LYS A 202 31.55 17.98 3.25
C LYS A 202 32.66 18.14 4.26
#